data_AF-A0A136KG84-F1
#
_entry.id   AF-A0A136KG84-F1
#
_cell.length_a   1.000
_cell.length_b   1.000
_cell.length_c   1.000
_cell.angle_alpha   90.00
_cell.angle_beta   90.00
_cell.angle_gamma   90.00
#
_symmetry.space_group_name_H-M   'P 1'
#
loop_
_entity.id
_entity.type
_entity.pdbx_description
1 polymer ?
#
loop_
_entity_poly.entity_id
_entity_poly.type
_entity_poly.pdbx_seq_one_letter_code
_entity_poly.pdbx_strand_id
1 'polypeptide(L)'
;MKTFLNNLKTVFASSQEHPVEFIKIRFLVISGIIGSLLLITYAIINFAIADYPAAVMELIMGLMMLAAVIISVGTMKLGLASALGLFPVVFMTMHNFNSGGFFDTGLLWCYILPPVSIFLVGTQISTVIHVLFLLFTLLLRTLANTGQVNFIYGDFEYLMFVLTYTTVFLLTALFETAWQQSNSALIVKGLLLGEKEPGTRKDDRYSNKNKR
;
A
#
# COMPACT_ATOMS: atom_id res chain seq x y z
N MET A 1 -2.72 26.00 -2.19
CA MET A 1 -3.75 25.64 -1.19
C MET A 1 -5.09 25.25 -1.81
N LYS A 2 -5.72 26.08 -2.67
CA LYS A 2 -7.03 25.75 -3.31
C LYS A 2 -7.00 24.43 -4.11
N THR A 3 -5.96 24.21 -4.93
CA THR A 3 -5.78 22.96 -5.69
C THR A 3 -5.68 21.73 -4.80
N PHE A 4 -4.91 21.82 -3.71
CA PHE A 4 -4.77 20.72 -2.74
C PHE A 4 -6.10 20.36 -2.08
N LEU A 5 -6.87 21.36 -1.62
CA LEU A 5 -8.18 21.12 -1.02
C LEU A 5 -9.18 20.53 -2.01
N ASN A 6 -9.12 20.95 -3.28
CA ASN A 6 -9.95 20.36 -4.33
C ASN A 6 -9.56 18.91 -4.58
N ASN A 7 -8.26 18.61 -4.71
CA ASN A 7 -7.77 17.24 -4.88
C ASN A 7 -8.14 16.35 -3.70
N LEU A 8 -8.02 16.86 -2.47
CA LEU A 8 -8.44 16.14 -1.27
C LEU A 8 -9.93 15.82 -1.31
N LYS A 9 -10.77 16.78 -1.69
CA LYS A 9 -12.21 16.54 -1.90
C LYS A 9 -12.43 15.48 -2.98
N THR A 10 -11.66 15.49 -4.07
CA THR A 10 -11.75 14.47 -5.13
C THR A 10 -11.37 13.08 -4.63
N VAL A 11 -10.30 12.94 -3.82
CA VAL A 11 -9.87 11.66 -3.23
C VAL A 11 -10.96 11.03 -2.36
N PHE A 12 -11.75 11.85 -1.66
CA PHE A 12 -12.84 11.39 -0.79
C PHE A 12 -14.22 11.42 -1.45
N ALA A 13 -14.37 12.04 -2.62
CA ALA A 13 -15.61 12.05 -3.37
C ALA A 13 -15.87 10.64 -3.91
N SER A 14 -17.04 10.10 -3.55
CA SER A 14 -17.58 8.86 -4.10
C SER A 14 -17.97 9.07 -5.56
N SER A 15 -17.01 9.09 -6.49
CA SER A 15 -17.34 8.99 -7.92
C SER A 15 -17.20 7.55 -8.38
N GLN A 16 -18.29 7.02 -8.96
CA GLN A 16 -18.42 5.65 -9.46
C GLN A 16 -17.59 5.36 -10.73
N GLU A 17 -16.76 6.30 -11.19
CA GLU A 17 -16.05 6.21 -12.47
C GLU A 17 -14.51 6.32 -12.35
N HIS A 18 -13.95 6.09 -11.16
CA HIS A 18 -12.53 6.37 -10.98
C HIS A 18 -11.61 5.20 -11.40
N PRO A 19 -10.56 5.45 -12.20
CA PRO A 19 -9.57 4.45 -12.56
C PRO A 19 -8.86 3.88 -11.32
N VAL A 20 -8.39 2.64 -11.42
CA VAL A 20 -7.71 1.86 -10.35
C VAL A 20 -6.69 2.67 -9.55
N GLU A 21 -6.02 3.64 -10.19
CA GLU A 21 -5.06 4.55 -9.57
C GLU A 21 -5.67 5.38 -8.42
N PHE A 22 -6.91 5.86 -8.52
CA PHE A 22 -7.55 6.65 -7.45
C PHE A 22 -7.79 5.80 -6.20
N ILE A 23 -8.12 4.53 -6.35
CA ILE A 23 -8.30 3.61 -5.23
C ILE A 23 -6.98 3.45 -4.49
N LYS A 24 -5.88 3.31 -5.24
CA LYS A 24 -4.51 3.23 -4.69
C LYS A 24 -4.10 4.52 -3.99
N ILE A 25 -4.38 5.68 -4.58
CA ILE A 25 -4.12 6.99 -3.97
C ILE A 25 -4.94 7.14 -2.67
N ARG A 26 -6.23 6.81 -2.69
CA ARG A 26 -7.09 6.90 -1.51
C ARG A 26 -6.59 6.02 -0.38
N PHE A 27 -6.22 4.77 -0.68
CA PHE A 27 -5.62 3.87 0.29
C PHE A 27 -4.32 4.45 0.86
N LEU A 28 -3.42 4.96 0.02
CA LEU A 28 -2.17 5.59 0.45
C LEU A 28 -2.43 6.80 1.35
N VAL A 29 -3.41 7.64 1.02
CA VAL A 29 -3.78 8.81 1.83
C VAL A 29 -4.31 8.39 3.21
N ILE A 30 -5.25 7.44 3.25
CA ILE A 30 -5.85 6.99 4.51
C ILE A 30 -4.81 6.29 5.39
N SER A 31 -4.13 5.29 4.83
CA SER A 31 -3.09 4.54 5.56
C SER A 31 -1.92 5.43 5.94
N GLY A 32 -1.53 6.38 5.09
CA GLY A 32 -0.44 7.32 5.36
C GLY A 32 -0.77 8.31 6.47
N ILE A 33 -2.00 8.84 6.52
CA ILE A 33 -2.45 9.69 7.64
C ILE A 33 -2.40 8.88 8.94
N ILE A 34 -3.04 7.70 8.97
CA ILE A 34 -3.08 6.86 10.18
C ILE A 34 -1.66 6.49 10.63
N GLY A 35 -0.83 5.99 9.70
CA GLY A 35 0.53 5.57 9.98
C GLY A 35 1.43 6.72 10.44
N SER A 36 1.32 7.90 9.82
CA SER A 36 2.07 9.08 10.27
C SER A 36 1.70 9.52 11.68
N LEU A 37 0.39 9.53 12.01
CA LEU A 37 -0.08 9.87 13.35
C LEU A 37 0.42 8.86 14.39
N LEU A 38 0.35 7.56 14.08
CA LEU A 38 0.85 6.51 14.96
C LEU A 38 2.36 6.63 15.18
N LEU A 39 3.16 6.74 14.12
CA LEU A 39 4.62 6.82 14.21
C LEU A 39 5.09 8.09 14.94
N ILE A 40 4.45 9.24 14.71
CA ILE A 40 4.77 10.47 15.44
C ILE A 40 4.41 10.33 16.92
N THR A 41 3.29 9.68 17.24
CA THR A 41 2.90 9.42 18.63
C THR A 41 3.89 8.49 19.32
N TYR A 42 4.30 7.40 18.68
CA TYR A 42 5.34 6.51 19.20
C TYR A 42 6.67 7.21 19.38
N ALA A 43 7.06 8.07 18.44
CA ALA A 43 8.28 8.86 18.58
C ALA A 43 8.24 9.75 19.84
N ILE A 44 7.10 10.41 20.12
CA ILE A 44 6.92 11.20 21.35
C ILE A 44 7.03 10.33 22.60
N ILE A 45 6.42 9.14 22.59
CA ILE A 45 6.52 8.17 23.70
C ILE A 45 7.98 7.75 23.91
N ASN A 46 8.69 7.41 22.84
CA ASN A 46 10.09 6.98 22.90
C ASN A 46 11.03 8.11 23.36
N PHE A 47 10.77 9.36 22.96
CA PHE A 47 11.45 10.52 23.54
C PHE A 47 11.21 10.64 25.06
N ALA A 48 10.01 10.34 25.54
CA ALA A 48 9.67 10.42 26.96
C ALA A 48 10.35 9.33 27.81
N ILE A 49 10.60 8.14 27.26
CA ILE A 49 11.34 7.05 27.93
C ILE A 49 12.86 7.06 27.64
N ALA A 50 13.36 8.12 26.99
CA ALA A 50 14.76 8.32 26.62
C ALA A 50 15.35 7.28 25.63
N ASP A 51 14.50 6.63 24.83
CA ASP A 51 14.94 5.79 23.70
C ASP A 51 15.05 6.66 22.42
N TYR A 52 16.11 7.47 22.38
CA TYR A 52 16.32 8.42 21.28
C TYR A 52 16.49 7.77 19.89
N PRO A 53 17.22 6.65 19.73
CA PRO A 53 17.37 6.00 18.43
C PRO A 53 16.02 5.58 17.83
N ALA A 54 15.16 4.92 18.62
CA ALA A 54 13.83 4.52 18.16
C ALA A 54 12.96 5.75 17.85
N ALA A 55 12.98 6.76 18.73
CA ALA A 55 12.21 7.99 18.55
C ALA A 55 12.56 8.73 17.25
N VAL A 56 13.85 8.90 16.95
CA VAL A 56 14.31 9.58 15.73
C VAL A 56 13.92 8.78 14.49
N MET A 57 14.10 7.46 14.52
CA MET A 57 13.72 6.58 13.42
C MET A 57 12.22 6.69 13.11
N GLU A 58 11.36 6.53 14.12
CA GLU A 58 9.91 6.60 13.97
C GLU A 58 9.45 7.98 13.50
N LEU A 59 10.07 9.06 14.00
CA LEU A 59 9.77 10.41 13.55
C LEU A 59 10.09 10.58 12.06
N ILE A 60 11.26 10.14 11.60
CA ILE A 60 11.64 10.21 10.17
C ILE A 60 10.65 9.40 9.33
N MET A 61 10.32 8.18 9.74
CA MET A 61 9.35 7.32 9.03
C MET A 61 7.96 7.97 8.97
N GLY A 62 7.50 8.59 10.07
CA GLY A 62 6.23 9.30 10.14
C GLY A 62 6.19 10.53 9.22
N LEU A 63 7.28 11.31 9.18
CA LEU A 63 7.41 12.46 8.30
C LEU A 63 7.49 12.05 6.82
N MET A 64 8.19 10.95 6.49
CA MET A 64 8.22 10.40 5.13
C MET A 64 6.83 9.96 4.67
N MET A 65 6.07 9.29 5.55
CA MET A 65 4.70 8.88 5.27
C MET A 65 3.78 10.09 5.06
N LEU A 66 3.93 11.14 5.87
CA LEU A 66 3.21 12.41 5.68
C LEU A 66 3.58 13.08 4.35
N ALA A 67 4.87 13.07 3.97
CA ALA A 67 5.32 13.58 2.68
C ALA A 67 4.70 12.79 1.51
N ALA A 68 4.58 11.47 1.62
CA ALA A 68 3.88 10.64 0.62
C ALA A 68 2.40 11.04 0.47
N VAL A 69 1.71 11.34 1.59
CA VAL A 69 0.33 11.87 1.56
C VAL A 69 0.28 13.23 0.86
N ILE A 70 1.18 14.16 1.21
CA ILE A 70 1.21 15.49 0.59
C ILE A 70 1.46 15.39 -0.92
N ILE A 71 2.41 14.56 -1.34
CA ILE A 71 2.76 14.37 -2.77
C ILE A 71 1.62 13.70 -3.52
N SER A 72 1.01 12.65 -2.96
CA SER A 72 -0.12 11.95 -3.60
C SER A 72 -1.32 12.86 -3.81
N VAL A 73 -1.74 13.62 -2.79
CA VAL A 73 -2.85 14.57 -2.90
C VAL A 73 -2.47 15.76 -3.80
N GLY A 74 -1.22 16.22 -3.73
CA GLY A 74 -0.76 17.37 -4.52
C GLY A 74 -0.66 17.07 -6.01
N THR A 75 -0.15 15.90 -6.38
CA THR A 75 0.15 15.53 -7.78
C THR A 75 -0.91 14.66 -8.44
N MET A 76 -1.73 13.96 -7.64
CA MET A 76 -2.65 12.91 -8.10
C MET A 76 -1.95 11.82 -8.92
N LYS A 77 -0.65 11.60 -8.69
CA LYS A 77 0.17 10.57 -9.36
C LYS A 77 0.68 9.58 -8.33
N LEU A 78 0.53 8.29 -8.63
CA LEU A 78 0.92 7.23 -7.70
C LEU A 78 2.44 7.02 -7.60
N GLY A 79 3.18 7.20 -8.70
CA GLY A 79 4.60 6.79 -8.82
C GLY A 79 5.50 7.10 -7.62
N LEU A 80 5.96 8.34 -7.48
CA LEU A 80 6.89 8.71 -6.38
C LEU A 80 6.22 8.58 -5.01
N ALA A 81 4.92 8.86 -4.92
CA ALA A 81 4.16 8.79 -3.67
C ALA A 81 4.10 7.37 -3.09
N SER A 82 3.89 6.35 -3.93
CA SER A 82 3.86 4.95 -3.48
C SER A 82 5.23 4.48 -3.02
N ALA A 83 6.31 4.86 -3.71
CA ALA A 83 7.67 4.56 -3.27
C ALA A 83 7.98 5.18 -1.89
N LEU A 84 7.64 6.46 -1.70
CA LEU A 84 7.84 7.16 -0.43
C LEU A 84 6.96 6.62 0.69
N GLY A 85 5.74 6.17 0.39
CA GLY A 85 4.85 5.55 1.38
C GLY A 85 5.24 4.12 1.74
N LEU A 86 5.79 3.37 0.78
CA LEU A 86 6.21 1.99 1.00
C LEU A 86 7.54 1.88 1.75
N PHE A 87 8.44 2.86 1.59
CA PHE A 87 9.74 2.86 2.26
C PHE A 87 9.63 2.76 3.80
N PRO A 88 8.81 3.60 4.49
CA PRO A 88 8.54 3.43 5.92
C PRO A 88 8.02 2.04 6.30
N VAL A 89 7.15 1.45 5.49
CA VAL A 89 6.61 0.12 5.76
C VAL A 89 7.71 -0.94 5.69
N VAL A 90 8.51 -0.93 4.62
CA VAL A 90 9.65 -1.86 4.46
C VAL A 90 10.63 -1.71 5.63
N PHE A 91 11.02 -0.47 5.93
CA PHE A 91 12.00 -0.19 6.97
C PHE A 91 11.50 -0.62 8.35
N MET A 92 10.23 -0.30 8.69
CA MET A 92 9.61 -0.75 9.94
C MET A 92 9.52 -2.27 10.03
N THR A 93 9.21 -2.97 8.93
CA THR A 93 9.21 -4.45 8.94
C THR A 93 10.61 -5.04 9.13
N MET A 94 11.64 -4.44 8.53
CA MET A 94 13.04 -4.85 8.76
C MET A 94 13.47 -4.60 10.21
N HIS A 95 13.11 -3.44 10.76
CA HIS A 95 13.38 -3.11 12.15
C HIS A 95 12.70 -4.09 13.10
N ASN A 96 11.39 -4.34 12.93
CA ASN A 96 10.62 -5.26 13.77
C ASN A 96 11.11 -6.71 13.65
N PHE A 97 11.54 -7.14 12.48
CA PHE A 97 12.16 -8.46 12.30
C PHE A 97 13.47 -8.55 13.09
N ASN A 98 14.32 -7.52 13.04
CA ASN A 98 15.60 -7.54 13.73
C ASN A 98 15.45 -7.41 15.26
N SER A 99 14.53 -6.57 15.73
CA SER A 99 14.33 -6.31 17.16
C SER A 99 13.45 -7.35 17.86
N GLY A 100 12.79 -8.24 17.11
CA GLY A 100 11.73 -9.11 17.64
C GLY A 100 10.39 -8.39 17.77
N GLY A 101 10.35 -7.07 17.63
CA GLY A 101 9.15 -6.26 17.86
C GLY A 101 8.68 -6.29 19.32
N PHE A 102 7.53 -5.68 19.58
CA PHE A 102 6.94 -5.69 20.92
C PHE A 102 6.38 -7.08 21.23
N PHE A 103 6.77 -7.67 22.36
CA PHE A 103 6.39 -9.04 22.77
C PHE A 103 6.65 -10.11 21.69
N ASP A 104 7.82 -10.07 21.03
CA ASP A 104 8.24 -11.05 20.02
C ASP A 104 7.30 -11.17 18.80
N THR A 105 6.47 -10.15 18.56
CA THR A 105 5.51 -10.12 17.44
C THR A 105 6.11 -9.70 16.09
N GLY A 106 7.42 -9.49 16.00
CA GLY A 106 8.11 -8.95 14.83
C GLY A 106 7.83 -9.68 13.52
N LEU A 107 7.74 -11.02 13.58
CA LEU A 107 7.40 -11.85 12.42
C LEU A 107 5.98 -11.56 11.89
N LEU A 108 5.02 -11.28 12.78
CA LEU A 108 3.63 -11.00 12.41
C LEU A 108 3.51 -9.70 11.61
N TRP A 109 4.27 -8.67 11.99
CA TRP A 109 4.28 -7.39 11.29
C TRP A 109 4.80 -7.48 9.85
N CYS A 110 5.68 -8.45 9.58
CA CYS A 110 6.23 -8.66 8.25
C CYS A 110 5.15 -9.06 7.21
N TYR A 111 4.07 -9.72 7.62
CA TYR A 111 3.00 -10.16 6.70
C TYR A 111 2.17 -9.01 6.11
N ILE A 112 2.33 -7.78 6.62
CA ILE A 112 1.72 -6.60 6.03
C ILE A 112 2.43 -6.22 4.71
N LEU A 113 3.72 -6.55 4.58
CA LEU A 113 4.52 -6.10 3.45
C LEU A 113 4.05 -6.63 2.08
N PRO A 114 3.71 -7.93 1.89
CA PRO A 114 3.23 -8.42 0.61
C PRO A 114 1.95 -7.73 0.09
N PRO A 115 0.82 -7.66 0.83
CA PRO A 115 -0.39 -6.99 0.35
C PRO A 115 -0.17 -5.50 0.10
N VAL A 116 0.53 -4.79 0.99
CA VAL A 116 0.74 -3.35 0.84
C VAL A 116 1.62 -3.04 -0.36
N SER A 117 2.74 -3.77 -0.53
CA SER A 117 3.63 -3.55 -1.67
C SER A 117 2.93 -3.86 -2.98
N ILE A 118 2.31 -5.05 -3.13
CA ILE A 118 1.69 -5.47 -4.40
C ILE A 118 0.59 -4.49 -4.80
N PHE A 119 -0.22 -4.07 -3.83
CA PHE A 119 -1.27 -3.11 -4.07
C PHE A 119 -0.72 -1.74 -4.52
N LEU A 120 0.33 -1.22 -3.88
CA LEU A 120 0.86 0.12 -4.15
C LEU A 120 1.77 0.22 -5.38
N VAL A 121 2.67 -0.75 -5.59
CA VAL A 121 3.70 -0.69 -6.63
C VAL A 121 3.58 -1.79 -7.69
N GLY A 122 2.62 -2.70 -7.54
CA GLY A 122 2.37 -3.80 -8.48
C GLY A 122 3.33 -4.98 -8.29
N THR A 123 2.95 -6.12 -8.88
CA THR A 123 3.60 -7.42 -8.65
C THR A 123 5.09 -7.43 -9.02
N GLN A 124 5.50 -6.76 -10.09
CA GLN A 124 6.90 -6.77 -10.56
C GLN A 124 7.84 -6.14 -9.54
N ILE A 125 7.55 -4.91 -9.10
CA ILE A 125 8.38 -4.19 -8.12
C ILE A 125 8.30 -4.88 -6.76
N SER A 126 7.11 -5.35 -6.36
CA SER A 126 6.95 -6.11 -5.12
C SER A 126 7.73 -7.41 -5.08
N THR A 127 7.91 -8.08 -6.21
CA THR A 127 8.76 -9.29 -6.30
C THR A 127 10.20 -8.95 -5.95
N VAL A 128 10.72 -7.83 -6.46
CA VAL A 128 12.06 -7.36 -6.12
C VAL A 128 12.16 -7.04 -4.63
N ILE A 129 11.18 -6.32 -4.07
CA ILE A 129 11.14 -5.99 -2.64
C ILE A 129 11.09 -7.26 -1.78
N HIS A 130 10.27 -8.24 -2.17
CA HIS A 130 10.13 -9.52 -1.48
C HIS A 130 11.46 -10.30 -1.46
N VAL A 131 12.12 -10.43 -2.61
CA VAL A 131 13.43 -11.09 -2.70
C VAL A 131 14.48 -10.36 -1.86
N LEU A 132 14.54 -9.04 -1.95
CA LEU A 132 15.48 -8.25 -1.13
C LEU A 132 15.21 -8.41 0.37
N PHE A 133 13.95 -8.46 0.77
CA PHE A 133 13.56 -8.68 2.16
C PHE A 133 13.96 -10.09 2.64
N LEU A 134 13.73 -11.14 1.85
CA LEU A 134 14.19 -12.49 2.17
C LEU A 134 15.72 -12.61 2.22
N LEU A 135 16.44 -11.91 1.33
CA LEU A 135 17.89 -11.86 1.38
C LEU A 135 18.39 -11.15 2.65
N PHE A 136 17.71 -10.09 3.09
CA PHE A 136 18.01 -9.41 4.34
C PHE A 136 17.80 -10.34 5.55
N THR A 137 16.68 -11.05 5.63
CA THR A 137 16.41 -11.96 6.75
C THR A 137 17.38 -13.15 6.77
N LEU A 138 17.73 -13.66 5.59
CA LEU A 138 18.76 -14.70 5.44
C LEU A 138 20.14 -14.18 5.87
N LEU A 139 20.51 -12.97 5.48
CA LEU A 139 21.77 -12.34 5.90
C LEU A 139 21.84 -12.25 7.43
N LEU A 140 20.80 -11.71 8.08
CA LEU A 140 20.74 -11.64 9.55
C LEU A 140 20.91 -13.02 10.18
N ARG A 141 20.23 -14.05 9.64
CA ARG A 141 20.36 -15.41 10.12
C ARG A 141 21.78 -15.97 9.95
N THR A 142 22.45 -15.68 8.84
CA THR A 142 23.83 -16.12 8.62
C THR A 142 24.82 -15.42 9.55
N LEU A 143 24.66 -14.12 9.79
CA LEU A 143 25.47 -13.36 10.75
C LEU A 143 25.24 -13.82 12.19
N ALA A 144 24.05 -14.30 12.50
CA ALA A 144 23.75 -14.87 13.80
C ALA A 144 24.46 -16.21 14.03
N ASN A 145 24.53 -17.06 13.00
CA ASN A 145 25.28 -18.31 13.07
C ASN A 145 26.79 -18.09 13.26
N THR A 146 27.33 -16.92 12.90
CA THR A 146 28.73 -16.54 13.17
C THR A 146 28.92 -15.81 14.50
N GLY A 147 27.85 -15.59 15.27
CA GLY A 147 27.87 -14.88 16.54
C GLY A 147 28.02 -13.36 16.43
N GLN A 148 27.87 -12.79 15.23
CA GLN A 148 28.03 -11.34 15.01
C GLN A 148 26.75 -10.55 15.34
N VAL A 149 25.59 -11.19 15.27
CA VAL A 149 24.29 -10.56 15.52
C VAL A 149 23.47 -11.47 16.44
N ASN A 150 22.71 -10.88 17.35
CA ASN A 150 21.75 -11.64 18.15
C ASN A 150 20.50 -11.92 17.31
N PHE A 151 20.12 -13.19 17.17
CA PHE A 151 18.95 -13.61 16.41
C PHE A 151 17.94 -14.25 17.33
N ILE A 152 16.76 -13.65 17.39
CA ILE A 152 15.76 -13.92 18.42
C ILE A 152 14.95 -15.18 18.08
N TYR A 153 14.86 -15.55 16.80
CA TYR A 153 13.99 -16.62 16.34
C TYR A 153 14.68 -17.98 16.28
N GLY A 154 13.96 -19.03 16.67
CA GLY A 154 14.43 -20.41 16.51
C GLY A 154 14.49 -20.84 15.04
N ASP A 155 15.25 -21.90 14.75
CA ASP A 155 15.43 -22.44 13.38
C ASP A 155 14.11 -22.83 12.74
N PHE A 156 13.26 -23.49 13.51
CA PHE A 156 11.94 -23.90 13.07
C PHE A 156 11.02 -22.70 12.82
N GLU A 157 11.03 -21.70 13.71
CA GLU A 157 10.22 -20.48 13.57
C GLU A 157 10.62 -19.69 12.33
N TYR A 158 11.92 -19.54 12.09
CA TYR A 158 12.44 -18.86 10.91
C TYR A 158 12.09 -19.61 9.61
N LEU A 159 12.24 -20.94 9.59
CA LEU A 159 11.84 -21.75 8.43
C LEU A 159 10.35 -21.60 8.14
N MET A 160 9.51 -21.72 9.17
CA MET A 160 8.07 -21.55 9.04
C MET A 160 7.74 -20.16 8.52
N PHE A 161 8.37 -19.11 9.08
CA PHE A 161 8.21 -17.74 8.61
C PHE A 161 8.52 -17.59 7.12
N VAL A 162 9.65 -18.10 6.63
CA VAL A 162 10.01 -17.99 5.20
C VAL A 162 8.94 -18.67 4.33
N LEU A 163 8.47 -19.86 4.71
CA LEU A 163 7.46 -20.60 3.96
C LEU A 163 6.11 -19.88 3.92
N THR A 164 5.62 -19.45 5.08
CA THR A 164 4.31 -18.78 5.19
C THR A 164 4.34 -17.37 4.61
N TYR A 165 5.41 -16.60 4.81
CA TYR A 165 5.59 -15.28 4.22
C TYR A 165 5.62 -15.35 2.68
N THR A 166 6.34 -16.32 2.12
CA THR A 166 6.35 -16.57 0.66
C THR A 166 4.98 -17.00 0.17
N THR A 167 4.28 -17.85 0.91
CA THR A 167 2.90 -18.27 0.57
C THR A 167 1.95 -17.07 0.53
N VAL A 168 1.99 -16.20 1.53
CA VAL A 168 1.18 -14.97 1.58
C VAL A 168 1.50 -14.05 0.41
N PHE A 169 2.78 -13.90 0.05
CA PHE A 169 3.18 -13.16 -1.14
C PHE A 169 2.60 -13.75 -2.43
N LEU A 170 2.73 -15.05 -2.65
CA LEU A 170 2.21 -15.73 -3.84
C LEU A 170 0.69 -15.61 -3.93
N LEU A 171 -0.03 -15.84 -2.83
CA LEU A 171 -1.49 -15.70 -2.80
C LEU A 171 -1.91 -14.27 -3.13
N THR A 172 -1.25 -13.27 -2.53
CA THR A 172 -1.52 -11.86 -2.80
C THR A 172 -1.29 -11.53 -4.28
N ALA A 173 -0.19 -12.02 -4.88
CA ALA A 173 0.13 -11.79 -6.28
C ALA A 173 -0.88 -12.45 -7.23
N LEU A 174 -1.34 -13.67 -6.91
CA LEU A 174 -2.38 -14.37 -7.65
C LEU A 174 -3.72 -13.63 -7.57
N PHE A 175 -4.11 -13.17 -6.38
CA PHE A 175 -5.34 -12.38 -6.20
C PHE A 175 -5.30 -11.07 -6.97
N GLU A 176 -4.19 -10.32 -6.92
CA GLU A 176 -4.04 -9.09 -7.69
C GLU A 176 -4.11 -9.36 -9.20
N THR A 177 -3.49 -10.44 -9.67
CA THR A 177 -3.54 -10.84 -11.09
C THR A 177 -4.96 -11.20 -11.52
N ALA A 178 -5.67 -12.01 -10.73
CA ALA A 178 -7.06 -12.38 -11.00
C ALA A 178 -7.99 -11.16 -11.01
N TRP A 179 -7.78 -10.22 -10.08
CA TRP A 179 -8.51 -8.96 -10.01
C TRP A 179 -8.29 -8.09 -11.24
N GLN A 180 -7.04 -7.94 -11.70
CA GLN A 180 -6.70 -7.17 -12.90
C GLN A 180 -7.32 -7.78 -14.16
N GLN A 181 -7.32 -9.11 -14.28
CA GLN A 181 -7.96 -9.81 -15.41
C GLN A 181 -9.48 -9.62 -15.40
N SER A 182 -10.12 -9.76 -14.24
CA SER A 182 -11.57 -9.57 -14.09
C SER A 182 -12.00 -8.15 -14.47
N ASN A 183 -11.29 -7.13 -13.97
CA ASN A 183 -11.59 -5.73 -14.30
C ASN A 183 -11.37 -5.42 -15.79
N SER A 184 -10.32 -5.98 -16.39
CA SER A 184 -10.07 -5.81 -17.83
C SER A 184 -11.19 -6.41 -18.68
N ALA A 185 -11.69 -7.60 -18.29
CA ALA A 185 -12.80 -8.25 -18.98
C ALA A 185 -14.11 -7.44 -18.88
N LEU A 186 -14.38 -6.82 -17.72
CA LEU A 186 -15.54 -5.94 -17.52
C LEU A 186 -15.46 -4.67 -18.37
N ILE A 187 -14.29 -4.05 -18.47
CA ILE A 187 -14.07 -2.87 -19.32
C ILE A 187 -14.33 -3.21 -20.79
N VAL A 188 -13.75 -4.32 -21.28
CA VAL A 188 -13.97 -4.78 -22.67
C VAL A 188 -15.46 -5.05 -22.93
N LYS A 189 -16.14 -5.73 -21.99
CA LYS A 189 -17.59 -5.98 -22.12
C LYS A 189 -18.41 -4.70 -22.13
N GLY A 190 -18.05 -3.71 -21.30
CA GLY A 190 -18.68 -2.39 -21.26
C GLY A 190 -18.52 -1.64 -22.59
N LEU A 191 -17.33 -1.65 -23.17
CA LEU A 191 -17.06 -1.05 -24.48
C LEU A 191 -17.88 -1.70 -25.61
N LEU A 192 -17.93 -3.04 -25.63
CA LEU A 192 -18.70 -3.80 -26.63
C LEU A 192 -20.23 -3.60 -26.49
N LEU A 193 -20.72 -3.31 -25.29
CA LEU A 193 -22.13 -2.99 -25.05
C LEU A 193 -22.45 -1.52 -25.32
N GLY A 194 -21.50 -0.61 -25.10
CA GLY A 194 -21.62 0.82 -25.43
C GLY A 194 -21.66 1.08 -26.94
N GLU A 195 -20.99 0.27 -27.75
CA GLU A 195 -21.14 0.29 -29.22
C GLU A 195 -22.51 -0.24 -29.71
N LYS A 196 -23.26 -0.93 -28.85
CA LYS A 196 -24.59 -1.49 -29.17
C LYS A 196 -25.77 -0.58 -28.81
N GLU A 197 -25.55 0.69 -28.49
CA GLU A 197 -26.61 1.69 -28.63
C GLU A 197 -26.49 2.43 -29.97
N PRO A 198 -26.94 1.83 -31.10
CA PRO A 198 -27.26 2.62 -32.27
C PRO A 198 -28.44 3.51 -31.89
N GLY A 199 -28.33 4.80 -32.18
CA GLY A 199 -29.29 5.80 -31.74
C GLY A 199 -30.75 5.53 -32.12
N THR A 200 -31.57 6.43 -31.59
CA THR A 200 -32.99 6.69 -31.92
C THR A 200 -34.05 6.02 -31.04
N ARG A 201 -34.14 6.48 -29.79
CA ARG A 201 -35.47 6.88 -29.30
C ARG A 201 -35.62 8.38 -29.59
N LYS A 202 -35.99 8.70 -30.84
CA LYS A 202 -36.58 10.02 -31.12
C LYS A 202 -37.86 10.08 -30.30
N ASP A 203 -37.88 10.95 -29.29
CA ASP A 203 -39.11 11.32 -28.59
C ASP A 203 -39.99 12.14 -29.56
N ASP A 204 -40.76 11.44 -30.39
CA ASP A 204 -41.80 12.04 -31.24
C ASP A 204 -43.03 12.52 -30.42
N ARG A 205 -42.90 12.69 -29.10
CA ARG A 205 -44.01 13.04 -28.20
C ARG A 205 -44.36 14.53 -28.09
N TYR A 206 -43.72 15.41 -28.86
CA TYR A 206 -43.97 16.86 -28.78
C TYR A 206 -44.46 17.54 -30.08
N SER A 207 -44.91 16.80 -31.10
CA SER A 207 -45.36 17.40 -32.38
C SER A 207 -46.89 17.48 -32.59
N ASN A 208 -47.75 17.35 -31.57
CA ASN A 208 -49.21 17.38 -31.81
C ASN A 208 -50.06 18.17 -30.81
N LYS A 209 -49.60 19.37 -30.44
CA LYS A 209 -50.46 20.39 -29.81
C LYS A 209 -50.36 21.70 -30.57
N ASN A 210 -50.92 21.73 -31.78
CA ASN A 210 -51.33 22.97 -32.47
C ASN A 210 -52.27 22.63 -33.64
N LYS A 211 -53.44 22.07 -33.32
CA LYS A 211 -54.63 22.11 -34.19
C LYS A 211 -55.89 22.08 -33.34
N ARG A 212 -56.30 23.25 -32.86
CA ARG A 212 -57.67 23.77 -32.85
C ARG A 212 -57.72 25.08 -32.07
#